data_AF-A0A3S0AW80-F1
#
_entry.id   AF-A0A3S0AW80-F1
#
_cell.length_a   1.000
_cell.length_b   1.000
_cell.length_c   1.000
_cell.angle_alpha   90.00
_cell.angle_beta   90.00
_cell.angle_gamma   90.00
#
_symmetry.space_group_name_H-M   'P 1'
#
loop_
_entity.id
_entity.type
_entity.pdbx_description
1 polymer ?
#
loop_
_entity_poly.entity_id
_entity_poly.type
_entity_poly.pdbx_seq_one_letter_code
_entity_poly.pdbx_strand_id
1 'polypeptide(L)'
;MVGHVTISSTNLVTSCTWCGKELVNTGRGRPRKYCSRSCKQRAYEQRHNVAGTSIPAEAVIIHPDRVAALRDSLFELRCAAEDVATASAEGADPEEMRVLCTELVALARTIEKLR
;
A
#
# COMPACT_ATOMS: atom_id res chain seq x y z
N MET A 1 24.73 10.41 19.83
CA MET A 1 24.01 11.37 18.96
C MET A 1 22.76 10.67 18.46
N VAL A 2 21.62 10.92 19.10
CA VAL A 2 20.32 10.39 18.69
C VAL A 2 19.72 11.35 17.65
N GLY A 3 19.58 10.87 16.41
CA GLY A 3 18.96 11.65 15.33
C GLY A 3 17.46 11.78 15.56
N HIS A 4 16.99 13.01 15.73
CA HIS A 4 15.56 13.31 15.76
C HIS A 4 14.96 13.10 14.37
N VAL A 5 14.12 12.07 14.22
CA VAL A 5 13.26 11.91 13.04
C VAL A 5 12.14 12.96 13.14
N THR A 6 12.25 14.00 12.33
CA THR A 6 11.21 15.03 12.21
C THR A 6 10.26 14.61 11.09
N ILE A 7 9.08 14.11 11.45
CA ILE A 7 8.01 13.83 10.49
C ILE A 7 7.37 15.17 10.13
N SER A 8 7.84 15.81 9.05
CA SER A 8 7.18 16.98 8.47
C SER A 8 5.78 16.62 8.00
N SER A 9 4.77 17.31 8.51
CA SER A 9 3.37 17.15 8.10
C SER A 9 3.21 17.35 6.59
N THR A 10 3.05 16.25 5.87
CA THR A 10 2.76 16.22 4.44
C THR A 10 1.31 16.64 4.18
N ASN A 11 1.12 17.39 3.10
CA ASN A 11 -0.16 17.68 2.45
C ASN A 11 -1.14 16.49 2.58
N LEU A 12 -2.41 16.75 2.93
CA LEU A 12 -3.48 15.74 2.97
C LEU A 12 -3.79 15.23 1.55
N VAL A 13 -2.93 14.36 1.03
CA VAL A 13 -3.17 13.63 -0.22
C VAL A 13 -4.38 12.75 0.02
N THR A 14 -5.51 13.13 -0.59
CA THR A 14 -6.73 12.32 -0.51
C THR A 14 -6.57 11.13 -1.43
N SER A 15 -6.80 9.91 -0.95
CA SER A 15 -6.73 8.70 -1.77
C SER A 15 -8.10 8.28 -2.30
N CYS A 16 -8.11 7.58 -3.42
CA CYS A 16 -9.31 6.96 -3.98
C CYS A 16 -9.87 5.94 -2.99
N THR A 17 -11.13 6.09 -2.58
CA THR A 17 -11.77 5.16 -1.63
C THR A 17 -11.84 3.73 -2.18
N TRP A 18 -11.85 3.54 -3.51
CA TRP A 18 -11.89 2.22 -4.14
C TRP A 18 -10.50 1.56 -4.28
N CYS A 19 -9.55 2.23 -4.94
CA CYS A 19 -8.24 1.64 -5.29
C CYS A 19 -7.04 2.22 -4.55
N GLY A 20 -7.23 3.17 -3.63
CA GLY A 20 -6.13 3.79 -2.87
C GLY A 20 -5.24 4.74 -3.67
N LYS A 21 -5.34 4.81 -5.00
CA LYS A 21 -4.58 5.74 -5.84
C LYS A 21 -4.75 7.18 -5.36
N GLU A 22 -3.64 7.91 -5.25
CA GLU A 22 -3.63 9.33 -4.90
C GLU A 22 -4.53 10.15 -5.83
N LEU A 23 -5.31 11.05 -5.24
CA LEU A 23 -6.14 12.00 -5.95
C LEU A 23 -5.46 13.36 -5.92
N VAL A 24 -5.18 13.89 -7.11
CA VAL A 24 -4.74 15.28 -7.24
C VAL A 24 -5.88 16.18 -6.78
N ASN A 25 -5.66 16.95 -5.72
CA ASN A 25 -6.65 17.87 -5.19
C ASN A 25 -6.77 19.08 -6.14
N THR A 26 -7.83 19.11 -6.96
CA THR A 26 -8.08 20.20 -7.91
C THR A 26 -8.80 21.37 -7.22
N GLY A 27 -8.09 22.12 -6.38
CA GLY A 27 -8.53 23.42 -5.86
C GLY A 27 -9.89 23.46 -5.12
N ARG A 28 -10.60 24.59 -5.24
CA ARG A 28 -11.86 24.86 -4.50
C ARG A 28 -12.99 23.92 -4.96
N GLY A 29 -13.58 23.21 -4.00
CA GLY A 29 -14.75 22.35 -4.23
C GLY A 29 -14.79 21.17 -3.27
N ARG A 30 -15.81 20.32 -3.40
CA ARG A 30 -15.89 19.07 -2.64
C ARG A 30 -14.78 18.11 -3.11
N PRO A 31 -13.93 17.58 -2.22
CA PRO A 31 -12.90 16.62 -2.59
C PRO A 31 -13.46 15.42 -3.34
N ARG A 32 -12.75 14.99 -4.38
CA ARG A 32 -13.11 13.77 -5.12
C ARG A 32 -12.91 12.55 -4.21
N LYS A 33 -13.81 11.58 -4.30
CA LYS A 33 -13.70 10.29 -3.59
C LYS A 33 -13.10 9.17 -4.44
N TYR A 34 -13.13 9.31 -5.78
CA TYR A 34 -12.75 8.26 -6.72
C TYR A 34 -11.88 8.82 -7.86
N CYS A 35 -10.85 8.06 -8.25
CA CYS A 35 -9.93 8.46 -9.33
C CYS A 35 -10.59 8.37 -10.71
N SER A 36 -11.55 7.45 -10.92
CA SER A 36 -12.23 7.23 -12.20
C SER A 36 -13.71 6.85 -12.03
N ARG A 37 -14.48 6.92 -13.14
CA ARG A 37 -15.87 6.42 -13.19
C ARG A 37 -15.93 4.92 -12.87
N SER A 38 -14.98 4.12 -13.38
CA SER A 38 -14.91 2.68 -13.11
C SER A 38 -14.74 2.38 -11.61
N CYS A 39 -13.88 3.14 -10.90
CA CYS A 39 -13.73 3.00 -9.45
C CYS A 39 -15.02 3.36 -8.68
N LYS A 40 -15.75 4.38 -9.15
CA LYS A 40 -17.06 4.74 -8.57
C LYS A 40 -18.10 3.63 -8.80
N GLN A 41 -18.13 3.05 -10.00
CA GLN A 41 -19.06 1.99 -10.38
C GLN A 41 -18.83 0.72 -9.55
N ARG A 42 -17.59 0.25 -9.46
CA ARG A 42 -17.25 -0.93 -8.63
C ARG A 42 -17.59 -0.73 -7.15
N ALA A 43 -17.38 0.49 -6.62
CA ALA A 43 -17.77 0.83 -5.26
C ALA A 43 -19.30 0.78 -5.03
N TYR A 44 -20.09 1.06 -6.06
CA TYR A 44 -21.54 0.88 -6.00
C TYR A 44 -21.91 -0.60 -6.05
N GLU A 45 -21.33 -1.36 -6.97
CA GLU A 45 -21.58 -2.81 -7.13
C GLU A 45 -21.23 -3.58 -5.85
N GLN A 46 -20.09 -3.31 -5.21
CA GLN A 46 -19.75 -3.96 -3.94
C GLN A 46 -20.82 -3.72 -2.87
N ARG A 47 -21.27 -2.46 -2.70
CA ARG A 47 -22.33 -2.12 -1.73
C ARG A 47 -23.66 -2.78 -2.06
N HIS A 48 -23.99 -2.86 -3.34
CA HIS A 48 -25.23 -3.49 -3.79
C HIS A 48 -25.18 -5.01 -3.62
N ASN A 49 -24.04 -5.65 -3.88
CA ASN A 49 -23.87 -7.09 -3.78
C ASN A 49 -23.92 -7.61 -2.33
N VAL A 50 -23.52 -6.79 -1.35
CA VAL A 50 -23.61 -7.14 0.08
C VAL A 50 -24.93 -6.71 0.72
N ALA A 51 -25.77 -5.96 0.01
CA ALA A 51 -27.06 -5.51 0.53
C ALA A 51 -27.97 -6.72 0.82
N GLY A 52 -28.49 -6.80 2.06
CA GLY A 52 -29.30 -7.93 2.51
C GLY A 52 -28.51 -9.13 3.04
N THR A 53 -27.17 -9.04 3.08
CA THR A 53 -26.32 -10.02 3.77
C THR A 53 -25.94 -9.51 5.17
N SER A 54 -25.37 -10.38 6.01
CA SER A 54 -24.76 -9.99 7.29
C SER A 54 -23.35 -9.39 7.15
N ILE A 55 -22.87 -9.20 5.92
CA ILE A 55 -21.53 -8.68 5.65
C ILE A 55 -21.54 -7.15 5.82
N PRO A 56 -20.64 -6.58 6.65
CA PRO A 56 -20.53 -5.13 6.80
C PRO A 56 -20.26 -4.43 5.46
N ALA A 57 -20.81 -3.22 5.27
CA ALA A 57 -20.67 -2.48 4.02
C ALA A 57 -19.21 -2.06 3.74
N GLU A 58 -18.41 -1.95 4.78
CA GLU A 58 -16.98 -1.65 4.79
C GLU A 58 -16.09 -2.88 4.71
N ALA A 59 -16.66 -4.09 4.74
CA ALA A 59 -15.89 -5.32 4.66
C ALA A 59 -15.16 -5.40 3.31
N VAL A 60 -13.89 -5.78 3.37
CA VAL A 60 -13.10 -6.09 2.17
C VAL A 60 -13.25 -7.58 1.90
N ILE A 61 -13.89 -7.91 0.78
CA ILE A 61 -14.03 -9.30 0.33
C ILE A 61 -12.85 -9.61 -0.59
N ILE A 62 -12.01 -10.56 -0.20
CA ILE A 62 -10.81 -10.96 -0.92
C ILE A 62 -10.89 -12.46 -1.20
N HIS A 63 -10.55 -12.88 -2.42
CA HIS A 63 -10.47 -14.31 -2.74
C HIS A 63 -9.34 -14.98 -1.93
N PRO A 64 -9.53 -16.21 -1.41
CA PRO A 64 -8.50 -16.90 -0.64
C PRO A 64 -7.13 -16.93 -1.33
N ASP A 65 -7.08 -17.19 -2.64
CA ASP A 65 -5.83 -17.21 -3.41
C ASP A 65 -5.10 -15.86 -3.41
N ARG A 66 -5.84 -14.74 -3.39
CA ARG A 66 -5.23 -13.41 -3.27
C ARG A 66 -4.67 -13.16 -1.87
N VAL A 67 -5.30 -13.73 -0.83
CA VAL A 67 -4.76 -13.68 0.53
C VAL A 67 -3.48 -14.51 0.64
N ALA A 68 -3.43 -15.69 0.01
CA ALA A 68 -2.23 -16.50 -0.05
C ALA A 68 -1.08 -15.75 -0.77
N ALA A 69 -1.35 -15.23 -1.97
CA ALA A 69 -0.36 -14.45 -2.72
C ALA A 69 0.14 -13.23 -1.95
N LEU A 70 -0.75 -12.50 -1.25
CA LEU A 70 -0.36 -11.37 -0.41
C LEU A 70 0.54 -11.81 0.75
N ARG A 71 0.25 -12.95 1.39
CA ARG A 71 1.10 -13.50 2.46
C ARG A 71 2.49 -13.85 1.95
N ASP A 72 2.57 -14.47 0.77
CA ASP A 72 3.85 -14.83 0.16
C ASP A 72 4.68 -13.59 -0.17
N SER A 73 4.07 -12.55 -0.76
CA SER A 73 4.77 -11.29 -1.02
C SER A 73 5.22 -10.57 0.26
N LEU A 74 4.40 -10.58 1.33
CA LEU A 74 4.78 -10.00 2.61
C LEU A 74 5.92 -10.79 3.29
N PHE A 75 5.95 -12.11 3.11
CA PHE A 75 7.05 -12.94 3.57
C PHE A 75 8.35 -12.56 2.85
N GLU A 76 8.32 -12.44 1.53
CA GLU A 76 9.47 -12.03 0.71
C GLU A 76 9.98 -10.63 1.12
N LEU A 77 9.08 -9.68 1.32
CA LEU A 77 9.43 -8.33 1.79
C LEU A 77 10.12 -8.35 3.15
N ARG A 78 9.63 -9.16 4.09
CA ARG A 78 10.25 -9.31 5.41
C ARG A 78 11.65 -9.89 5.30
N CYS A 79 11.84 -10.94 4.51
CA CYS A 79 13.16 -11.54 4.31
C CYS A 79 14.15 -10.53 3.73
N ALA A 80 13.77 -9.77 2.71
CA ALA A 80 14.61 -8.70 2.17
C ALA A 80 14.96 -7.63 3.22
N ALA A 81 14.07 -7.34 4.17
CA ALA A 81 14.36 -6.42 5.27
C ALA A 81 15.31 -7.02 6.31
N GLU A 82 15.19 -8.33 6.58
CA GLU A 82 16.10 -9.09 7.43
C GLU A 82 17.52 -9.16 6.82
N ASP A 83 17.61 -9.28 5.49
CA ASP A 83 18.89 -9.26 4.75
C ASP A 83 19.57 -7.89 4.90
N VAL A 84 18.83 -6.79 4.75
CA VAL A 84 19.34 -5.42 5.02
C VAL A 84 19.84 -5.30 6.46
N ALA A 85 19.10 -5.81 7.44
CA ALA A 85 19.50 -5.76 8.84
C ALA A 85 20.79 -6.56 9.10
N THR A 86 20.92 -7.73 8.47
CA THR A 86 22.09 -8.60 8.56
C THR A 86 23.30 -7.94 7.93
N ALA A 87 23.18 -7.46 6.68
CA ALA A 87 24.24 -6.74 5.99
C ALA A 87 24.69 -5.50 6.78
N SER A 88 23.77 -4.77 7.40
CA SER A 88 24.10 -3.64 8.27
C SER A 88 24.86 -4.07 9.53
N ALA A 89 24.51 -5.21 10.13
CA ALA A 89 25.17 -5.72 11.34
C ALA A 89 26.59 -6.24 11.04
N GLU A 90 26.80 -6.78 9.84
CA GLU A 90 28.08 -7.31 9.37
C GLU A 90 29.00 -6.23 8.77
N GLY A 91 28.52 -4.99 8.64
CA GLY A 91 29.29 -3.88 8.10
C GLY A 91 29.51 -3.99 6.60
N ALA A 92 28.50 -4.51 5.87
CA ALA A 92 28.48 -4.57 4.41
C ALA A 92 28.84 -3.21 3.79
N ASP A 93 29.47 -3.26 2.63
CA ASP A 93 29.89 -2.04 1.96
C ASP A 93 28.68 -1.24 1.42
N PRO A 94 28.86 0.06 1.13
CA PRO A 94 27.75 0.92 0.73
C PRO A 94 27.05 0.49 -0.56
N GLU A 95 27.73 -0.19 -1.48
CA GLU A 95 27.14 -0.63 -2.75
C GLU A 95 26.24 -1.85 -2.52
N GLU A 96 26.68 -2.82 -1.73
CA GLU A 96 25.86 -3.95 -1.30
C GLU A 96 24.60 -3.48 -0.56
N MET A 97 24.76 -2.55 0.38
CA MET A 97 23.64 -1.95 1.11
C MET A 97 22.64 -1.24 0.16
N ARG A 98 23.15 -0.55 -0.86
CA ARG A 98 22.32 0.13 -1.86
C ARG A 98 21.50 -0.86 -2.69
N VAL A 99 22.08 -2.00 -3.06
CA VAL A 99 21.39 -3.07 -3.81
C VAL A 99 20.26 -3.64 -2.96
N LEU A 100 20.54 -4.07 -1.73
CA LEU A 100 19.52 -4.67 -0.84
C LEU A 100 18.37 -3.69 -0.55
N CYS A 101 18.68 -2.41 -0.28
CA CYS A 101 17.65 -1.39 -0.11
C CYS A 101 16.80 -1.18 -1.37
N THR A 102 17.42 -1.24 -2.56
CA THR A 102 16.70 -1.08 -3.83
C THR A 102 15.72 -2.22 -4.07
N GLU A 103 16.13 -3.46 -3.79
CA GLU A 103 15.30 -4.66 -3.90
C GLU A 103 14.13 -4.63 -2.91
N LEU A 104 14.40 -4.29 -1.65
CA LEU A 104 13.36 -4.14 -0.61
C LEU A 104 12.29 -3.13 -1.03
N VAL A 105 12.69 -1.96 -1.55
CA VAL A 105 11.74 -0.95 -2.04
C VAL A 105 10.97 -1.43 -3.27
N ALA A 106 11.61 -2.19 -4.15
CA ALA A 106 10.94 -2.76 -5.33
C ALA A 106 9.86 -3.77 -4.94
N LEU A 107 10.12 -4.63 -3.95
CA LEU A 107 9.14 -5.55 -3.38
C LEU A 107 7.96 -4.80 -2.77
N ALA A 108 8.22 -3.76 -1.96
CA ALA A 108 7.18 -2.95 -1.35
C ALA A 108 6.26 -2.31 -2.40
N ARG A 109 6.83 -1.71 -3.45
CA ARG A 109 6.09 -1.10 -4.58
C ARG A 109 5.28 -2.12 -5.38
N THR A 110 5.69 -3.38 -5.39
CA THR A 110 4.94 -4.46 -6.04
C THR A 110 3.73 -4.84 -5.22
N ILE A 111 3.88 -4.94 -3.88
CA ILE A 111 2.79 -5.24 -2.95
C ILE A 111 1.74 -4.13 -2.94
N GLU A 112 2.14 -2.85 -3.02
CA GLU A 112 1.22 -1.71 -3.09
C GLU A 112 0.21 -1.81 -4.26
N LYS A 113 0.56 -2.53 -5.33
CA LYS A 113 -0.28 -2.69 -6.52
C LYS A 113 -1.33 -3.81 -6.39
N LEU A 114 -1.31 -4.62 -5.32
CA LEU A 114 -2.18 -5.80 -5.16
C LEU A 114 -3.64 -5.52 -4.75
N ARG A 115 -4.13 -4.28 -4.87
CA ARG A 115 -5.54 -3.93 -4.55
C ARG A 115 -6.49 -4.07 -5.74
#